data_AF-T1BLP7-F1
#
_entry.id   AF-T1BLP7-F1
#
_cell.length_a   1.000
_cell.length_b   1.000
_cell.length_c   1.000
_cell.angle_alpha   90.00
_cell.angle_beta   90.00
_cell.angle_gamma   90.00
#
_symmetry.space_group_name_H-M   'P 1'
#
loop_
_entity.id
_entity.type
_entity.pdbx_description
1 polymer ?
#
loop_
_entity_poly.entity_id
_entity_poly.type
_entity_poly.pdbx_seq_one_letter_code
_entity_poly.pdbx_strand_id
1 'polypeptide(L)' 'FSSGIVEGLNNKAKVTMRKAYGFRTFEMLELSLYHVLGKLPEPKLTHTFY' A
#
# COMPACT_ATOMS: atom_id res chain seq x y z
N PHE A 1 5.59 -3.48 -27.18
CA PHE A 1 4.79 -3.47 -25.95
C PHE A 1 5.49 -2.60 -24.92
N SER A 2 4.84 -1.54 -24.43
CA SER A 2 5.42 -0.69 -23.38
C SER A 2 5.30 -1.38 -22.03
N SER A 3 6.44 -1.64 -21.37
CA SER A 3 6.48 -2.20 -20.00
C SER A 3 6.12 -1.18 -18.92
N GLY A 4 5.85 0.08 -19.29
CA GLY A 4 5.70 1.19 -18.34
C GLY A 4 4.58 0.97 -17.30
N ILE A 5 3.51 0.27 -17.66
CA ILE A 5 2.42 -0.05 -16.72
C ILE A 5 2.91 -1.02 -15.63
N VAL A 6 3.64 -2.06 -16.03
CA VAL A 6 4.19 -3.08 -15.13
C VAL A 6 5.28 -2.47 -14.24
N GLU A 7 6.14 -1.63 -14.82
CA GLU A 7 7.18 -0.93 -14.09
C GLU A 7 6.62 0.04 -13.05
N GLY A 8 5.59 0.81 -13.41
CA GLY A 8 4.88 1.68 -12.48
C GLY A 8 4.24 0.91 -11.31
N LEU A 9 3.62 -0.23 -11.60
CA LEU A 9 3.03 -1.10 -10.57
C LEU A 9 4.11 -1.67 -9.63
N ASN A 10 5.22 -2.16 -10.18
CA ASN A 10 6.34 -2.71 -9.41
C ASN A 10 6.98 -1.66 -8.50
N ASN A 11 7.15 -0.44 -8.99
CA ASN A 11 7.66 0.68 -8.18
C ASN A 11 6.72 1.00 -7.02
N LYS A 12 5.40 0.98 -7.25
CA LYS A 12 4.40 1.20 -6.20
C LYS A 12 4.49 0.13 -5.11
N ALA A 13 4.57 -1.14 -5.48
CA ALA A 13 4.71 -2.25 -4.54
C ALA A 13 6.02 -2.13 -3.71
N LYS A 14 7.15 -1.84 -4.36
CA LYS A 14 8.45 -1.66 -3.69
C LYS A 14 8.41 -0.55 -2.63
N VAL A 15 7.76 0.58 -2.94
CA VAL A 15 7.62 1.70 -1.99
C VAL A 15 6.74 1.30 -0.81
N THR A 16 5.61 0.63 -1.05
CA THR A 16 4.72 0.15 0.01
C THR A 16 5.43 -0.81 0.97
N MET A 17 6.16 -1.79 0.45
CA MET A 17 6.91 -2.74 1.28
C MET A 17 7.96 -2.06 2.16
N ARG A 18 8.66 -1.04 1.63
CA ARG A 18 9.63 -0.24 2.40
C ARG A 18 8.97 0.56 3.52
N LYS A 19 7.80 1.15 3.27
CA LYS A 19 7.02 1.87 4.30
C LYS A 19 6.50 0.91 5.37
N ALA A 20 6.06 -0.28 4.97
CA ALA A 20 5.50 -1.29 5.86
C ALA A 20 6.57 -1.99 6.73
N TYR A 21 7.86 -1.82 6.45
CA TYR A 21 8.96 -2.43 7.21
C TYR A 21 8.88 -2.12 8.72
N GLY A 22 8.33 -0.96 9.10
CA GLY A 22 8.12 -0.58 10.50
C GLY A 22 7.16 -1.49 11.29
N PHE A 23 6.29 -2.24 10.62
CA PHE A 23 5.27 -3.09 11.27
C PHE A 23 5.75 -4.50 11.64
N ARG A 24 6.97 -4.89 11.21
CA ARG A 24 7.70 -6.11 11.62
C ARG A 24 6.98 -7.46 11.42
N THR A 25 5.82 -7.47 10.77
CA THR A 25 5.01 -8.66 10.50
C THR A 25 4.60 -8.71 9.03
N PHE A 26 4.48 -9.92 8.50
CA PHE A 26 4.11 -10.12 7.10
C PHE A 26 2.65 -9.74 6.83
N GLU A 27 1.74 -10.00 7.78
CA GLU A 27 0.32 -9.64 7.68
C GLU A 27 0.11 -8.14 7.47
N MET A 28 0.87 -7.29 8.17
CA MET A 28 0.77 -5.83 8.01
C MET A 28 1.30 -5.36 6.65
N LEU A 29 2.30 -6.04 6.09
CA LEU A 29 2.76 -5.79 4.74
C LEU A 29 1.69 -6.18 3.72
N GLU A 30 1.04 -7.32 3.89
CA GLU A 30 -0.06 -7.78 3.04
C GLU A 30 -1.25 -6.81 3.08
N LEU A 31 -1.67 -6.40 4.28
CA LEU A 31 -2.73 -5.42 4.46
C LEU A 31 -2.40 -4.07 3.81
N SER A 32 -1.16 -3.59 3.97
CA SER A 32 -0.71 -2.35 3.33
C SER A 32 -0.73 -2.43 1.80
N LEU A 33 -0.41 -3.60 1.23
CA LEU A 33 -0.50 -3.84 -0.21
C LEU A 33 -1.96 -3.87 -0.68
N TYR A 34 -2.87 -4.48 0.08
CA TYR A 34 -4.30 -4.46 -0.25
C TYR A 34 -4.89 -3.05 -0.23
N HIS A 35 -4.51 -2.19 0.72
CA HIS A 35 -4.94 -0.79 0.71
C HIS A 35 -4.38 -0.03 -0.51
N VAL A 36 -3.08 -0.16 -0.78
CA VAL A 36 -2.42 0.64 -1.83
C VAL A 36 -2.75 0.16 -3.25
N LEU A 37 -2.92 -1.15 -3.46
CA LEU A 37 -3.19 -1.75 -4.77
C LEU A 37 -4.68 -2.03 -4.97
N GLY A 38 -5.37 -2.51 -3.94
CA GLY A 38 -6.76 -2.98 -3.98
C GLY A 38 -7.81 -1.95 -3.58
N LYS A 39 -7.43 -0.73 -3.18
CA LYS A 39 -8.36 0.33 -2.71
C LYS A 39 -9.34 -0.18 -1.63
N LEU A 40 -8.82 -0.94 -0.67
CA LEU A 40 -9.63 -1.45 0.43
C LEU A 40 -10.23 -0.26 1.23
N PRO A 41 -11.53 -0.30 1.60
CA PRO A 41 -12.17 0.79 2.32
C PRO A 41 -11.46 1.06 3.65
N GLU A 42 -11.18 2.33 3.91
CA GLU A 42 -10.60 2.77 5.17
C GLU A 42 -11.68 2.88 6.25
N PRO A 43 -11.34 2.62 7.52
CA PRO A 43 -12.28 2.81 8.62
C PRO A 43 -12.71 4.28 8.71
N LYS A 44 -13.98 4.52 9.03
CA LYS A 44 -14.48 5.87 9.28
C LYS A 44 -13.80 6.43 10.53
N LEU A 45 -12.98 7.46 10.37
CA LEU A 45 -12.35 8.17 11.48
C LEU A 45 -13.38 9.08 12.16
N THR A 46 -13.54 8.91 13.47
CA THR A 46 -14.43 9.77 14.29
C THR A 46 -13.90 11.18 14.45
N HIS A 47 -12.58 11.37 14.30
CA HIS A 47 -11.91 12.65 14.51
C HIS A 47 -11.29 13.14 13.21
N THR A 48 -11.74 14.29 12.72
CA THR A 48 -11.11 15.03 11.63
C THR A 48 -10.35 16.21 12.23
N PHE A 49 -9.04 16.26 12.03
CA PHE A 49 -8.26 17.46 12.31
C PHE A 49 -8.35 18.39 11.10
N TYR A 50 -8.77 19.64 11.33
CA TYR A 50 -8.85 20.71 10.33
C TYR A 50 -7.51 21.45 10.26
#